data_AF-A0A381ZH13-F1
#
_entry.id   AF-A0A381ZH13-F1
#
_cell.length_a   1.000
_cell.length_b   1.000
_cell.length_c   1.000
_cell.angle_alpha   90.00
_cell.angle_beta   90.00
_cell.angle_gamma   90.00
#
_symmetry.space_group_name_H-M   'P 1'
#
loop_
_entity.id
_entity.type
_entity.pdbx_description
1 polymer ?
#
loop_
_entity_poly.entity_id
_entity_poly.type
_entity_poly.pdbx_seq_one_letter_code
_entity_poly.pdbx_strand_id
1 'polypeptide(L)'
;MDKKLILKRLEMLIKLCEKTEPDTPGETYLFNEHLIRSQEMQKEVRDLHTGKNNIDPDSEQDLLINIMKQSNKIWRLRNKIKNGDFDDLSYLEMNDAIEDYVAQNQKINAIKYYRAEMDEKFGEQISLREAKEYIDGIAADMKRRGI
;
A
#
# COMPACT_ATOMS: atom_id res chain seq x y z
N MET A 1 -6.79 11.85 17.48
CA MET A 1 -6.42 10.41 17.38
C MET A 1 -5.38 10.06 18.42
N ASP A 2 -5.34 8.83 18.91
CA ASP A 2 -4.33 8.40 19.90
C ASP A 2 -2.98 8.10 19.22
N LYS A 3 -2.07 9.08 19.28
CA LYS A 3 -0.71 8.99 18.73
C LYS A 3 0.11 7.85 19.35
N LYS A 4 -0.11 7.51 20.63
CA LYS A 4 0.62 6.41 21.30
C LYS A 4 0.24 5.05 20.70
N LEU A 5 -1.04 4.86 20.38
CA LEU A 5 -1.52 3.66 19.72
C LEU A 5 -0.95 3.53 18.29
N ILE A 6 -0.88 4.64 17.54
CA ILE A 6 -0.30 4.66 16.19
C ILE A 6 1.18 4.27 16.24
N LEU A 7 1.95 4.85 17.18
CA LEU A 7 3.37 4.49 17.38
C LEU A 7 3.57 3.00 17.68
N LYS A 8 2.74 2.43 18.56
CA LYS A 8 2.79 0.99 18.88
C LYS A 8 2.52 0.12 17.65
N ARG A 9 1.56 0.49 16.80
CA ARG A 9 1.25 -0.23 15.55
C ARG A 9 2.38 -0.11 14.52
N LEU A 10 2.98 1.08 14.39
CA LEU A 10 4.15 1.28 13.52
C LEU A 10 5.35 0.47 13.99
N GLU A 11 5.56 0.31 15.30
CA GLU A 11 6.61 -0.56 15.83
C GLU A 11 6.38 -2.04 15.46
N MET A 12 5.13 -2.50 15.50
CA MET A 12 4.78 -3.86 15.02
C MET A 12 5.04 -4.02 13.53
N LEU A 13 4.72 -2.99 12.73
CA LEU A 13 4.97 -2.98 11.29
C LEU A 13 6.46 -3.06 10.97
N ILE A 14 7.30 -2.28 11.65
CA ILE A 14 8.77 -2.31 11.49
C ILE A 14 9.29 -3.73 11.76
N LYS A 15 8.89 -4.34 12.88
CA LYS A 15 9.28 -5.73 13.21
C LYS A 15 8.84 -6.74 12.18
N LEU A 16 7.69 -6.52 11.53
CA LEU A 16 7.22 -7.39 10.44
C LEU A 16 8.08 -7.20 9.18
N CYS A 17 8.44 -5.96 8.86
CA CYS A 17 9.35 -5.65 7.75
C CYS A 17 10.72 -6.29 7.93
N GLU A 18 11.32 -6.18 9.11
CA GLU A 18 12.61 -6.81 9.46
C GLU A 18 12.55 -8.35 9.34
N LYS A 19 11.46 -8.97 9.81
CA LYS A 19 11.28 -10.44 9.74
C LYS A 19 11.05 -11.00 8.35
N THR A 20 10.69 -10.15 7.40
CA THR A 20 10.36 -10.52 6.03
C THR A 20 11.34 -9.89 5.05
N GLU A 21 12.46 -9.40 5.57
CA GLU A 21 13.58 -8.95 4.78
C GLU A 21 14.33 -10.19 4.25
N PRO A 22 14.68 -10.23 2.95
CA PRO A 22 15.44 -11.35 2.42
C PRO A 22 16.84 -11.41 3.05
N ASP A 23 17.28 -12.60 3.44
CA ASP A 23 18.58 -12.83 4.10
C ASP A 23 19.78 -12.41 3.23
N THR A 24 19.60 -12.37 1.91
CA THR A 24 20.58 -11.87 0.95
C THR A 24 20.07 -10.56 0.33
N PRO A 25 20.91 -9.52 0.23
CA PRO A 25 20.57 -8.31 -0.53
C PRO A 25 20.15 -8.72 -1.94
N GLY A 26 18.98 -8.29 -2.38
CA GLY A 26 18.52 -8.55 -3.75
C GLY A 26 19.38 -7.81 -4.76
N GLU A 27 19.45 -8.30 -6.00
CA GLU A 27 20.20 -7.63 -7.08
C GLU A 27 19.69 -6.21 -7.37
N THR A 28 18.43 -5.92 -7.02
CA THR A 28 17.75 -4.67 -7.37
C THR A 28 17.87 -3.57 -6.30
N TYR A 29 17.84 -3.92 -5.00
CA TYR A 29 17.81 -2.94 -3.91
C TYR A 29 18.64 -3.40 -2.70
N LEU A 30 19.55 -2.53 -2.27
CA LEU A 30 20.41 -2.74 -1.10
C LEU A 30 19.67 -2.61 0.24
N PHE A 31 18.60 -1.80 0.27
CA PHE A 31 17.80 -1.53 1.47
C PHE A 31 16.32 -1.73 1.20
N ASN A 32 15.61 -2.25 2.21
CA ASN A 32 14.18 -2.48 2.14
C ASN A 32 13.39 -1.16 2.26
N GLU A 33 12.81 -0.71 1.14
CA GLU A 33 12.02 0.53 1.07
C GLU A 33 10.83 0.53 2.06
N HIS A 34 10.15 -0.60 2.22
CA HIS A 34 9.04 -0.71 3.19
C HIS A 34 9.50 -0.53 4.64
N LEU A 35 10.70 -1.01 4.97
CA LEU A 35 11.30 -0.81 6.28
C LEU A 35 11.63 0.67 6.50
N ILE A 36 12.32 1.30 5.54
CA ILE A 36 12.66 2.72 5.57
C ILE A 36 11.39 3.57 5.73
N ARG A 37 10.38 3.33 4.89
CA ARG A 37 9.13 4.09 4.92
C ARG A 37 8.39 3.93 6.25
N SER A 38 8.40 2.73 6.83
CA SER A 38 7.79 2.48 8.15
C SER A 38 8.53 3.24 9.27
N GLN A 39 9.85 3.33 9.18
CA GLN A 39 10.67 4.11 10.13
C GLN A 39 10.45 5.62 9.98
N GLU A 40 10.33 6.13 8.75
CA GLU A 40 9.98 7.53 8.48
C GLU A 40 8.62 7.90 9.09
N MET A 41 7.58 7.09 8.81
CA MET A 41 6.25 7.30 9.39
C MET A 41 6.28 7.28 10.93
N GLN A 42 7.07 6.37 11.52
CA GLN A 42 7.23 6.33 12.98
C GLN A 42 7.89 7.60 13.52
N LYS A 43 8.90 8.13 12.81
CA LYS A 43 9.56 9.39 13.17
C LYS A 43 8.60 10.57 13.09
N GLU A 44 7.80 10.68 12.02
CA GLU A 44 6.81 11.74 11.85
C GLU A 44 5.80 11.76 13.01
N VAL A 45 5.20 10.61 13.34
CA VAL A 45 4.25 10.51 14.47
C VAL A 45 4.94 10.82 15.80
N ARG A 46 6.20 10.43 15.98
CA ARG A 46 6.98 10.73 17.20
C ARG A 46 7.26 12.22 17.34
N ASP A 47 7.65 12.88 16.25
CA ASP A 47 7.94 14.31 16.25
C ASP A 47 6.66 15.13 16.55
N LEU A 48 5.50 14.70 16.03
CA LEU A 48 4.18 15.25 16.41
C LEU A 48 3.77 14.94 17.85
N HIS A 49 4.15 13.77 18.38
CA HIS A 49 3.79 13.38 19.75
C HIS A 49 4.62 14.14 20.80
N THR A 50 5.89 14.41 20.50
CA THR A 50 6.84 15.14 21.37
C THR A 50 6.72 16.65 21.24
N GLY A 51 5.93 17.16 20.28
CA GLY A 51 5.82 18.59 19.98
C GLY A 51 7.04 19.18 19.30
N LYS A 52 7.93 18.34 18.77
CA LYS A 52 9.12 18.76 17.99
C LYS A 52 8.72 19.33 16.63
N ASN A 53 7.59 18.86 16.10
CA ASN A 53 6.96 19.43 14.92
C ASN A 53 5.54 19.87 15.30
N ASN A 54 5.26 21.17 15.17
CA ASN A 54 3.95 21.76 15.44
C ASN A 54 3.38 22.27 14.12
N ILE A 55 2.42 21.54 13.59
CA ILE A 55 1.62 21.91 12.42
C ILE A 55 0.19 22.22 12.88
N ASP A 56 -0.61 22.83 12.01
CA ASP A 56 -2.00 23.11 12.34
C ASP A 56 -2.81 21.81 12.55
N PRO A 57 -3.90 21.85 13.33
CA PRO A 57 -4.65 20.65 13.68
C PRO A 57 -5.22 19.86 12.49
N ASP A 58 -5.61 20.55 11.41
CA ASP A 58 -6.21 19.91 10.24
C ASP A 58 -5.12 19.18 9.44
N SER A 59 -3.98 19.83 9.18
CA SER A 59 -2.82 19.19 8.55
C SER A 59 -2.26 18.02 9.38
N GLU A 60 -2.28 18.13 10.71
CA GLU A 60 -1.89 17.02 11.58
C GLU A 60 -2.81 15.82 11.39
N GLN A 61 -4.11 16.06 11.34
CA GLN A 61 -5.09 15.00 11.16
C GLN A 61 -4.95 14.31 9.80
N ASP A 62 -4.77 15.07 8.72
CA ASP A 62 -4.57 14.54 7.37
C ASP A 62 -3.28 13.71 7.26
N LEU A 63 -2.20 14.19 7.87
CA LEU A 63 -0.94 13.46 7.93
C LEU A 63 -1.08 12.13 8.67
N LEU A 64 -1.73 12.14 9.85
CA LEU A 64 -1.97 10.91 10.61
C LEU A 64 -2.86 9.91 9.85
N ILE A 65 -3.89 10.39 9.15
CA ILE A 65 -4.74 9.55 8.29
C ILE A 65 -3.91 8.90 7.18
N ASN A 66 -3.07 9.68 6.51
CA ASN A 66 -2.21 9.18 5.44
C ASN A 66 -1.23 8.11 5.97
N ILE A 67 -0.55 8.40 7.07
CA ILE A 67 0.36 7.44 7.74
C ILE A 67 -0.37 6.14 8.05
N MET A 68 -1.60 6.20 8.59
CA MET A 68 -2.38 5.00 8.90
C MET A 68 -2.75 4.21 7.64
N LYS A 69 -3.14 4.88 6.55
CA LYS A 69 -3.46 4.23 5.26
C LYS A 69 -2.22 3.53 4.69
N GLN A 70 -1.08 4.22 4.62
CA GLN A 70 0.17 3.66 4.11
C GLN A 70 0.67 2.50 4.97
N SER A 71 0.59 2.63 6.29
CA SER A 71 0.95 1.55 7.23
C SER A 71 0.14 0.28 6.98
N ASN A 72 -1.17 0.41 6.70
CA ASN A 72 -2.02 -0.74 6.40
C ASN A 72 -1.65 -1.42 5.07
N LYS A 73 -1.25 -0.65 4.05
CA LYS A 73 -0.77 -1.20 2.77
C LYS A 73 0.47 -2.07 3.00
N ILE A 74 1.49 -1.51 3.65
CA ILE A 74 2.74 -2.24 3.94
C ILE A 74 2.47 -3.47 4.82
N TRP A 75 1.59 -3.35 5.83
CA TRP A 75 1.25 -4.45 6.72
C TRP A 75 0.63 -5.65 5.98
N ARG A 76 -0.30 -5.40 5.04
CA ARG A 76 -0.91 -6.47 4.23
C ARG A 76 0.14 -7.15 3.37
N LEU A 77 0.93 -6.36 2.66
CA LEU A 77 1.99 -6.85 1.78
C LEU A 77 2.99 -7.73 2.53
N ARG A 78 3.50 -7.25 3.66
CA ARG A 78 4.51 -7.96 4.45
C ARG A 78 3.97 -9.22 5.13
N ASN A 79 2.69 -9.25 5.52
CA ASN A 79 2.09 -10.50 6.01
C ASN A 79 1.94 -11.55 4.91
N LYS A 80 1.64 -11.15 3.67
CA LYS A 80 1.61 -12.10 2.54
C LYS A 80 2.99 -12.68 2.24
N ILE A 81 4.04 -11.85 2.24
CA ILE A 81 5.44 -12.31 2.14
C ILE A 81 5.76 -13.31 3.25
N LYS A 82 5.40 -12.99 4.50
CA LYS A 82 5.60 -13.88 5.64
C LYS A 82 4.88 -15.22 5.49
N ASN A 83 3.71 -15.22 4.85
CA ASN A 83 2.90 -16.42 4.63
C ASN A 83 3.31 -17.21 3.37
N GLY A 84 4.19 -16.67 2.53
CA GLY A 84 4.64 -17.30 1.28
C GLY A 84 3.64 -17.18 0.12
N ASP A 85 2.64 -16.30 0.22
CA ASP A 85 1.65 -16.06 -0.84
C ASP A 85 2.20 -15.05 -1.87
N PHE A 86 3.13 -15.50 -2.71
CA PHE A 86 3.78 -14.67 -3.74
C PHE A 86 2.84 -14.32 -4.91
N ASP A 87 1.98 -15.25 -5.34
CA ASP A 87 0.97 -14.98 -6.38
C ASP A 87 0.01 -13.85 -5.96
N ASP A 88 -0.36 -13.83 -4.68
CA ASP A 88 -1.28 -12.86 -4.08
C ASP A 88 -0.62 -11.48 -3.86
N LEU A 89 0.69 -11.37 -4.05
CA LEU A 89 1.46 -10.13 -3.98
C LEU A 89 1.34 -9.32 -5.27
N SER A 90 1.57 -9.98 -6.41
CA SER A 90 1.47 -9.36 -7.73
C SER A 90 0.03 -8.92 -8.04
N TYR A 91 -0.97 -9.70 -7.63
CA TYR A 91 -2.38 -9.30 -7.73
C TYR A 91 -2.71 -8.09 -6.86
N LEU A 92 -2.07 -7.94 -5.69
CA LEU A 92 -2.34 -6.81 -4.79
C LEU A 92 -1.72 -5.51 -5.30
N GLU A 93 -0.47 -5.53 -5.75
CA GLU A 93 0.19 -4.37 -6.35
C GLU A 93 -0.56 -3.88 -7.59
N MET A 94 -0.99 -4.83 -8.42
CA MET A 94 -1.82 -4.54 -9.58
C MET A 94 -3.13 -3.87 -9.17
N ASN A 95 -3.80 -4.37 -8.14
CA ASN A 95 -5.05 -3.80 -7.63
C ASN A 95 -4.89 -2.41 -7.00
N ASP A 96 -3.83 -2.18 -6.23
CA ASP A 96 -3.55 -0.87 -5.65
C ASP A 96 -3.30 0.18 -6.74
N ALA A 97 -2.52 -0.15 -7.78
CA ALA A 97 -2.29 0.72 -8.92
C ALA A 97 -3.59 0.98 -9.72
N ILE A 98 -4.43 -0.05 -9.86
CA ILE A 98 -5.77 0.10 -10.45
C ILE A 98 -6.66 1.04 -9.63
N GLU A 99 -6.71 0.91 -8.30
CA GLU A 99 -7.47 1.80 -7.42
C GLU A 99 -6.99 3.25 -7.59
N ASP A 100 -5.67 3.48 -7.68
CA ASP A 100 -5.09 4.81 -7.90
C ASP A 100 -5.50 5.40 -9.28
N TYR A 101 -5.47 4.61 -10.35
CA TYR A 101 -5.96 5.04 -11.66
C TYR A 101 -7.46 5.35 -11.64
N VAL A 102 -8.26 4.55 -10.93
CA VAL A 102 -9.71 4.75 -10.81
C VAL A 102 -10.02 6.01 -10.00
N ALA A 103 -9.30 6.27 -8.91
CA ALA A 103 -9.42 7.49 -8.11
C ALA A 103 -9.11 8.76 -8.92
N GLN A 104 -8.15 8.68 -9.85
CA GLN A 104 -7.80 9.77 -10.78
C GLN A 104 -8.74 9.86 -11.99
N ASN A 105 -9.83 9.09 -12.00
CA ASN A 105 -10.80 9.00 -13.10
C ASN A 105 -10.18 8.52 -14.43
N GLN A 106 -9.05 7.80 -14.37
CA GLN A 106 -8.31 7.26 -15.52
C GLN A 106 -8.65 5.78 -15.78
N LYS A 107 -9.94 5.43 -15.81
CA LYS A 107 -10.41 4.03 -15.96
C LYS A 107 -9.84 3.29 -17.18
N ILE A 108 -9.64 3.98 -18.30
CA ILE A 108 -9.07 3.36 -19.51
C ILE A 108 -7.63 2.91 -19.27
N ASN A 109 -6.85 3.69 -18.51
CA ASN A 109 -5.47 3.32 -18.16
C ASN A 109 -5.46 2.14 -17.19
N ALA A 110 -6.38 2.12 -16.22
CA ALA A 110 -6.55 0.97 -15.32
C ALA A 110 -6.87 -0.33 -16.07
N ILE A 111 -7.76 -0.28 -17.08
CA ILE A 111 -8.09 -1.44 -17.93
C ILE A 111 -6.87 -1.91 -18.73
N LYS A 112 -6.10 -0.98 -19.32
CA LYS A 112 -4.88 -1.33 -20.08
C LYS A 112 -3.84 -1.95 -19.17
N TYR A 113 -3.62 -1.37 -18.00
CA TYR A 113 -2.66 -1.82 -17.01
C TYR A 113 -3.02 -3.22 -16.49
N TYR A 114 -4.27 -3.45 -16.10
CA TYR A 114 -4.75 -4.78 -15.67
C TYR A 114 -4.51 -5.86 -16.74
N ARG A 115 -4.81 -5.56 -18.01
CA ARG A 115 -4.62 -6.53 -19.10
C ARG A 115 -3.14 -6.81 -19.38
N ALA A 116 -2.28 -5.80 -19.30
CA ALA A 116 -0.83 -5.98 -19.48
C ALA A 116 -0.23 -6.81 -18.35
N GLU A 117 -0.57 -6.50 -17.11
CA GLU A 117 -0.08 -7.23 -15.92
C GLU A 117 -0.58 -8.68 -15.91
N MET A 118 -1.82 -8.94 -16.32
CA MET A 118 -2.36 -10.30 -16.43
C MET A 118 -1.65 -11.13 -17.50
N ASP A 119 -1.28 -10.53 -18.63
CA ASP A 119 -0.53 -11.21 -19.69
C ASP A 119 0.96 -11.41 -19.30
N GLU A 120 1.59 -10.38 -18.74
CA GLU A 120 3.04 -10.39 -18.43
C GLU A 120 3.38 -11.19 -17.17
N LYS A 121 2.60 -11.06 -16.08
CA LYS A 121 2.91 -11.69 -14.79
C LYS A 121 2.21 -13.03 -14.59
N PHE A 122 1.03 -13.21 -15.18
CA PHE A 122 0.20 -14.40 -14.98
C PHE A 122 0.03 -15.25 -16.25
N GLY A 123 0.45 -14.74 -17.41
CA GLY A 123 0.30 -15.44 -18.69
C GLY A 123 -1.15 -15.60 -19.14
N GLU A 124 -2.08 -14.82 -18.58
CA GLU A 124 -3.51 -14.89 -18.84
C GLU A 124 -3.97 -13.75 -19.74
N GLN A 125 -4.41 -14.08 -20.96
CA GLN A 125 -5.02 -13.11 -21.86
C GLN A 125 -6.46 -12.80 -21.47
N ILE A 126 -6.63 -11.72 -20.73
CA ILE A 126 -7.94 -11.20 -20.34
C ILE A 126 -8.59 -10.42 -21.49
N SER A 127 -9.88 -10.70 -21.76
CA SER A 127 -10.65 -9.96 -22.75
C SER A 127 -10.95 -8.53 -22.30
N LEU A 128 -11.20 -7.63 -23.24
CA LEU A 128 -11.55 -6.23 -22.93
C LEU A 128 -12.82 -6.14 -22.05
N ARG A 129 -13.76 -7.07 -22.24
CA ARG A 129 -15.02 -7.12 -21.47
C ARG A 129 -14.76 -7.50 -20.02
N GLU A 130 -14.00 -8.57 -19.79
CA GLU A 130 -13.65 -9.03 -18.43
C GLU A 130 -12.85 -7.98 -17.67
N ALA A 131 -11.86 -7.37 -18.34
CA ALA A 131 -11.10 -6.27 -17.75
C ALA A 131 -12.00 -5.09 -17.38
N LYS A 132 -12.95 -4.72 -18.25
CA LYS A 132 -13.90 -3.64 -17.95
C LYS A 132 -14.79 -3.99 -16.75
N GLU A 133 -15.33 -5.20 -16.69
CA GLU A 133 -16.19 -5.67 -15.60
C GLU A 133 -15.43 -5.65 -14.26
N TYR A 134 -14.16 -6.07 -14.25
CA TYR A 134 -13.30 -6.05 -13.09
C TYR A 134 -13.07 -4.62 -12.55
N ILE A 135 -12.66 -3.71 -13.43
CA ILE A 135 -12.39 -2.30 -13.08
C ILE A 135 -13.67 -1.57 -12.64
N ASP A 136 -14.81 -1.84 -13.29
CA ASP A 136 -16.10 -1.27 -12.88
C ASP A 136 -16.55 -1.82 -11.51
N GLY A 137 -16.23 -3.08 -11.21
CA GLY A 137 -16.42 -3.69 -9.89
C GLY A 137 -15.62 -2.99 -8.80
N ILE A 138 -14.33 -2.74 -9.06
CA ILE A 138 -13.45 -1.99 -8.15
C ILE A 138 -13.97 -0.56 -7.94
N ALA A 139 -14.32 0.14 -9.02
CA ALA A 139 -14.88 1.49 -8.91
C ALA A 139 -16.18 1.54 -8.09
N ALA A 140 -17.05 0.53 -8.25
CA ALA A 140 -18.27 0.42 -7.46
C ALA A 140 -18.02 0.08 -5.99
N ASP A 141 -16.95 -0.67 -5.70
CA ASP A 141 -16.53 -0.99 -4.33
C ASP A 141 -15.87 0.20 -3.64
N MET A 142 -15.01 0.95 -4.33
CA MET A 142 -14.43 2.22 -3.84
C MET A 142 -15.53 3.21 -3.46
N LYS A 143 -16.54 3.37 -4.33
CA LYS A 143 -17.71 4.22 -4.07
C LYS A 143 -18.51 3.76 -2.85
N ARG A 144 -18.62 2.45 -2.61
CA ARG A 144 -19.27 1.89 -1.41
C ARG A 144 -18.46 2.12 -0.14
N ARG A 145 -17.13 2.16 -0.24
CA ARG A 145 -16.21 2.46 0.88
C ARG A 145 -16.11 3.96 1.20
N GLY A 146 -16.74 4.83 0.40
CA GLY A 146 -16.73 6.28 0.58
C GLY A 146 -15.41 6.94 0.16
N ILE A 147 -14.68 6.30 -0.75
CA ILE A 147 -13.48 6.83 -1.40
C ILE A 147 -13.87 7.37 -2.78
#